data_AF-A0A392PRZ1-F1
#
_entry.id   AF-A0A392PRZ1-F1
#
_cell.length_a   1.000
_cell.length_b   1.000
_cell.length_c   1.000
_cell.angle_alpha   90.00
_cell.angle_beta   90.00
_cell.angle_gamma   90.00
#
_symmetry.space_group_name_H-M   'P 1'
#
loop_
_entity.id
_entity.type
_entity.pdbx_description
1 polymer ?
#
loop_
_entity_poly.entity_id
_entity_poly.type
_entity_poly.pdbx_seq_one_letter_code
_entity_poly.pdbx_strand_id
1 'polypeptide(L)'
;MSNSPYILVLDCDMFCNDPTSARYAMCFHLDPKISSSLAFVQFPQKFHNISKNDIYDSQLRSLFTVQWQGMDGLKGPVMSGGTDMLQLPEYFGSSNEFVKSLAQNYTSALFSGQNTLHQETHLLASCRYEIGTKWGQD
;
A
#
# COMPACT_ATOMS: atom_id res chain seq x y z
N MET A 1 -4.95 14.31 -19.56
CA MET A 1 -4.39 13.05 -19.04
C MET A 1 -2.95 12.91 -19.55
N SER A 2 -2.05 12.37 -18.73
CA SER A 2 -0.62 12.25 -19.04
C SER A 2 -0.27 10.80 -19.41
N ASN A 3 0.59 10.59 -20.39
CA ASN A 3 1.16 9.27 -20.73
C ASN A 3 2.44 8.98 -19.93
N SER A 4 2.51 9.45 -18.67
CA SER A 4 3.68 9.24 -17.82
C SER A 4 3.88 7.75 -17.53
N PRO A 5 5.11 7.22 -17.63
CA PRO A 5 5.41 5.83 -17.27
C PRO A 5 5.40 5.59 -15.75
N TYR A 6 5.44 6.65 -14.94
CA TYR A 6 5.42 6.59 -13.48
C TYR A 6 4.31 7.48 -12.91
N ILE A 7 3.71 7.03 -11.81
CA ILE A 7 2.64 7.72 -11.11
C ILE A 7 3.08 7.95 -9.66
N LEU A 8 2.92 9.18 -9.18
CA LEU A 8 3.06 9.51 -7.77
C LEU A 8 1.65 9.62 -7.15
N VAL A 9 1.38 8.80 -6.15
CA VAL A 9 0.14 8.84 -5.36
C VAL A 9 0.40 9.67 -4.11
N LEU A 10 -0.44 10.67 -3.87
CA LEU A 10 -0.36 11.56 -2.72
C LEU A 10 -1.76 12.01 -2.33
N ASP A 11 -2.10 11.85 -1.05
CA ASP A 11 -3.37 12.31 -0.49
C ASP A 11 -3.38 13.83 -0.33
N CYS A 12 -4.57 14.43 -0.29
CA CYS A 12 -4.72 15.90 -0.25
C CYS A 12 -4.27 16.54 1.08
N ASP A 13 -4.14 15.75 2.14
CA ASP A 13 -3.65 16.13 3.46
C ASP A 13 -2.18 15.76 3.69
N MET A 14 -1.52 15.22 2.66
CA MET A 14 -0.11 14.83 2.69
C MET A 14 0.73 15.70 1.77
N PHE A 15 1.98 15.95 2.17
CA PHE A 15 2.97 16.62 1.33
C PHE A 15 4.33 15.94 1.40
N CYS A 16 5.12 16.11 0.35
CA CYS A 16 6.48 15.60 0.30
C CYS A 16 7.40 16.52 1.10
N ASN A 17 7.99 16.01 2.19
CA ASN A 17 8.86 16.78 3.08
C ASN A 17 10.31 16.87 2.59
N ASP A 18 10.74 15.97 1.70
CA ASP A 18 12.06 15.97 1.10
C ASP A 18 11.93 15.99 -0.44
N PRO A 19 12.32 17.09 -1.12
CA PRO A 19 12.17 17.22 -2.57
C PRO A 19 13.01 16.20 -3.35
N THR A 20 13.94 15.49 -2.70
CA THR A 20 14.74 14.43 -3.33
C THR A 20 14.04 13.06 -3.33
N SER A 21 12.91 12.92 -2.64
CA SER A 21 12.18 11.64 -2.51
C SER A 21 11.81 11.02 -3.86
N ALA A 22 11.33 11.84 -4.81
CA ALA A 22 11.02 11.36 -6.15
C ALA A 22 12.26 10.82 -6.87
N ARG A 23 13.42 11.49 -6.71
CA ARG A 23 14.69 11.05 -7.28
C ARG A 23 15.16 9.73 -6.66
N TYR A 24 14.97 9.55 -5.34
CA TYR A 24 15.29 8.27 -4.69
C TYR A 24 14.39 7.13 -5.18
N ALA A 25 13.09 7.36 -5.36
CA ALA A 25 12.19 6.36 -5.95
C ALA A 25 12.65 5.94 -7.35
N MET A 26 13.09 6.91 -8.16
CA MET A 26 13.59 6.65 -9.50
C MET A 26 14.87 5.81 -9.52
N CYS A 27 15.73 5.88 -8.50
CA CYS A 27 16.89 4.99 -8.40
C CYS A 27 16.47 3.52 -8.40
N PHE A 28 15.36 3.17 -7.74
CA PHE A 28 14.86 1.79 -7.71
C PHE A 28 14.21 1.39 -9.04
N HIS A 29 13.40 2.27 -9.63
CA HIS A 29 12.75 2.00 -10.91
C HIS A 29 13.71 1.94 -12.11
N LEU A 30 14.90 2.55 -12.00
CA LEU A 30 15.92 2.56 -13.06
C LEU A 30 17.05 1.57 -12.82
N ASP A 31 17.08 0.90 -11.66
CA ASP A 31 18.09 -0.13 -11.39
C ASP A 31 17.78 -1.40 -12.22
N PRO A 32 18.68 -1.83 -13.11
CA PRO A 32 18.47 -2.98 -13.98
C PRO A 32 18.22 -4.30 -13.24
N LYS A 33 18.64 -4.43 -11.97
CA LYS A 33 18.51 -5.66 -11.19
C LYS A 33 17.15 -5.83 -10.55
N ILE A 34 16.51 -4.72 -10.16
CA ILE A 34 15.27 -4.75 -9.38
C ILE A 34 14.06 -4.23 -10.16
N SER A 35 14.27 -3.36 -11.15
CA SER A 35 13.20 -2.68 -11.90
C SER A 35 12.19 -3.64 -12.54
N SER A 36 12.63 -4.79 -13.06
CA SER A 36 11.74 -5.77 -13.69
C SER A 36 10.77 -6.44 -12.73
N SER A 37 11.12 -6.53 -11.44
CA SER A 37 10.30 -7.14 -10.38
C SER A 37 9.64 -6.12 -9.46
N LEU A 38 9.97 -4.83 -9.61
CA LEU A 38 9.50 -3.77 -8.73
C LEU A 38 8.14 -3.25 -9.21
N ALA A 39 7.12 -3.34 -8.34
CA ALA A 39 5.80 -2.79 -8.63
C ALA A 39 5.69 -1.31 -8.24
N PHE A 40 6.16 -0.93 -7.05
CA PHE A 40 6.09 0.44 -6.52
C PHE A 40 7.17 0.66 -5.45
N VAL A 41 7.45 1.92 -5.15
CA VAL A 41 8.30 2.33 -4.02
C VAL A 41 7.41 3.05 -3.00
N GLN A 42 7.41 2.56 -1.75
CA GLN A 42 6.61 3.12 -0.67
C GLN A 42 7.49 3.87 0.32
N PHE A 43 7.14 5.14 0.58
CA PHE A 43 7.76 5.93 1.64
C PHE A 43 6.90 5.88 2.92
N PRO A 44 7.51 5.89 4.11
CA PRO A 44 6.77 5.93 5.37
C PRO A 44 6.02 7.26 5.51
N GLN A 45 4.75 7.20 5.88
CA GLN A 45 3.95 8.40 6.15
C GLN A 45 4.32 8.98 7.51
N LYS A 46 4.44 10.32 7.60
CA LYS A 46 4.74 11.02 8.85
C LYS A 46 3.68 12.07 9.10
N PHE A 47 2.77 11.78 10.04
CA PHE A 47 1.71 12.71 10.42
C PHE A 47 2.25 13.86 11.28
N HIS A 48 1.56 14.98 11.25
CA HIS A 48 1.92 16.20 11.98
C HIS A 48 0.91 16.51 13.08
N ASN A 49 1.25 17.44 13.98
CA ASN A 49 0.40 17.87 15.09
C ASN A 49 -0.05 16.75 16.04
N ILE A 50 0.82 15.76 16.25
CA ILE A 50 0.54 14.64 17.13
C ILE A 50 0.80 15.04 18.58
N SER A 51 -0.08 14.61 19.48
CA SER A 51 0.07 14.83 20.92
C SER A 51 1.38 14.26 21.44
N LYS A 52 2.01 14.93 22.42
CA LYS A 52 3.15 14.37 23.15
C LYS A 52 2.76 13.09 23.90
N ASN A 53 1.48 12.98 24.30
CA ASN A 53 0.89 11.80 24.92
C ASN A 53 0.13 11.00 23.85
N ASP A 54 0.85 10.51 22.85
CA ASP A 54 0.31 9.75 21.70
C ASP A 54 -0.15 8.34 22.09
N ILE A 55 -1.17 8.25 22.95
CA ILE A 55 -1.68 6.98 23.49
C ILE A 55 -2.32 6.08 22.44
N TYR A 56 -2.73 6.66 21.30
CA TYR A 56 -3.31 5.94 20.16
C TYR A 56 -2.27 5.51 19.12
N ASP A 57 -0.99 5.81 19.33
CA ASP A 57 0.11 5.60 18.36
C ASP A 57 -0.23 6.14 16.97
N SER A 58 -0.73 7.38 16.91
CA SER A 58 -1.09 8.07 15.66
C SER A 58 0.13 8.26 14.73
N GLN A 59 1.34 8.19 15.28
CA GLN A 59 2.59 8.15 14.51
C GLN A 59 2.82 6.83 13.76
N LEU A 60 2.09 5.77 14.13
CA LEU A 60 2.25 4.41 13.61
C LEU A 60 3.73 3.96 13.65
N ARG A 61 4.40 4.19 14.78
CA ARG A 61 5.86 4.05 14.89
C ARG A 61 6.31 2.64 14.53
N SER A 62 5.69 1.63 15.15
CA SER A 62 6.04 0.22 14.93
C SER A 62 5.83 -0.22 13.49
N LEU A 63 4.74 0.24 12.86
CA LEU A 63 4.41 -0.08 11.47
C LEU A 63 5.52 0.41 10.53
N PHE A 64 5.83 1.70 10.58
CA PHE A 64 6.73 2.33 9.63
C PHE A 64 8.22 2.08 9.89
N THR A 65 8.63 1.85 11.14
CA THR A 65 10.06 1.65 11.46
C THR A 65 10.46 0.20 11.67
N VAL A 66 9.52 -0.71 11.96
CA VAL A 66 9.86 -2.12 12.24
C VAL A 66 9.19 -3.04 11.24
N GLN A 67 7.86 -3.01 11.16
CA GLN A 67 7.12 -3.98 10.36
C GLN A 67 7.41 -3.83 8.87
N TRP A 68 7.40 -2.60 8.35
CA TRP A 68 7.67 -2.34 6.94
C TRP A 68 9.08 -2.72 6.52
N GLN A 69 10.08 -2.40 7.34
CA GLN A 69 11.45 -2.82 7.09
C GLN A 69 11.59 -4.36 7.12
N GLY A 70 10.88 -5.02 8.03
CA GLY A 70 10.82 -6.49 8.06
C GLY A 70 10.17 -7.09 6.82
N MET A 71 9.08 -6.50 6.33
CA MET A 71 8.40 -6.95 5.11
C MET A 71 9.22 -6.70 3.84
N ASP A 72 10.04 -5.64 3.82
CA ASP A 72 10.97 -5.35 2.74
C ASP A 72 12.03 -6.44 2.55
N GLY A 73 12.44 -7.10 3.64
CA GLY A 73 13.28 -8.30 3.59
C GLY A 73 12.60 -9.54 2.97
N LEU A 74 11.29 -9.48 2.71
CA LEU A 74 10.52 -10.55 2.08
C LEU A 74 10.07 -10.16 0.67
N LYS A 75 8.99 -9.39 0.55
CA LYS A 75 8.36 -9.00 -0.73
C LYS A 75 7.98 -7.52 -0.79
N GLY A 76 8.42 -6.72 0.18
CA GLY A 76 8.04 -5.32 0.29
C GLY A 76 6.82 -5.09 1.20
N PRO A 77 6.62 -3.85 1.67
CA PRO A 77 5.45 -3.46 2.43
C PRO A 77 4.19 -3.38 1.55
N VAL A 78 3.02 -3.35 2.19
CA VAL A 78 1.76 -3.04 1.51
C VAL A 78 1.71 -1.56 1.08
N MET A 79 1.02 -1.28 -0.03
CA MET A 79 0.74 0.10 -0.42
C MET A 79 -0.22 0.76 0.57
N SER A 80 0.06 2.01 0.92
CA SER A 80 -0.79 2.85 1.76
C SER A 80 -1.39 4.00 0.95
N GLY A 81 -2.55 4.53 1.38
CA GLY A 81 -3.23 5.66 0.71
C GLY A 81 -4.51 5.30 -0.05
N GLY A 82 -5.22 4.25 0.38
CA GLY A 82 -6.58 3.92 -0.08
C GLY A 82 -6.77 3.60 -1.57
N THR A 83 -5.70 3.70 -2.36
CA THR A 83 -5.74 3.54 -3.81
C THR A 83 -5.57 2.07 -4.17
N ASP A 84 -6.57 1.49 -4.81
CA ASP A 84 -6.49 0.15 -5.35
C ASP A 84 -5.62 0.18 -6.62
N MET A 85 -4.51 -0.57 -6.61
CA MET A 85 -3.62 -0.68 -7.77
C MET A 85 -4.34 -1.19 -9.01
N LEU A 86 -5.39 -2.00 -8.85
CA LEU A 86 -6.18 -2.54 -9.94
C LEU A 86 -7.08 -1.49 -10.59
N GLN A 87 -7.41 -0.42 -9.86
CA GLN A 87 -8.23 0.69 -10.36
C GLN A 87 -7.38 1.81 -10.96
N LEU A 88 -6.07 1.88 -10.66
CA LEU A 88 -5.16 2.87 -11.25
C LEU A 88 -5.25 2.94 -12.80
N PRO A 89 -5.32 1.83 -13.56
CA PRO A 89 -5.50 1.89 -15.01
C PRO A 89 -6.82 2.54 -15.45
N GLU A 90 -7.89 2.41 -14.68
CA GLU A 90 -9.19 3.04 -14.98
C GLU A 90 -9.13 4.56 -14.80
N TYR A 91 -8.44 5.04 -13.76
CA TYR A 91 -8.29 6.48 -13.49
C TYR A 91 -7.24 7.17 -14.36
N PHE A 92 -6.13 6.49 -14.66
CA PHE A 92 -4.96 7.09 -15.33
C PHE A 92 -4.83 6.71 -16.81
N GLY A 93 -5.67 5.79 -17.30
CA GLY A 93 -5.76 5.42 -18.72
C GLY A 93 -4.79 4.31 -19.15
N SER A 94 -4.86 3.96 -20.44
CA SER A 94 -4.17 2.80 -21.04
C SER A 94 -2.68 3.06 -21.31
N SER A 95 -1.89 3.38 -20.28
CA SER A 95 -0.44 3.37 -20.43
C SER A 95 0.02 1.93 -20.67
N ASN A 96 0.30 1.59 -21.94
CA ASN A 96 0.61 0.23 -22.38
C ASN A 96 1.79 -0.39 -21.62
N GLU A 97 2.77 0.39 -21.19
CA GLU A 97 3.94 -0.10 -20.45
C GLU A 97 3.64 -0.32 -18.96
N PHE A 98 2.83 0.55 -18.34
CA PHE A 98 2.38 0.39 -16.94
C PHE A 98 1.42 -0.80 -16.79
N VAL A 99 0.48 -0.97 -17.74
CA VAL A 99 -0.45 -2.10 -17.74
C VAL A 99 0.29 -3.42 -17.95
N LYS A 100 1.32 -3.45 -18.81
CA LYS A 100 2.16 -4.65 -19.00
C LYS A 100 2.94 -5.03 -17.74
N SER A 101 3.48 -4.07 -16.99
CA SER A 101 4.24 -4.36 -15.76
C SER A 101 3.36 -4.85 -14.61
N LEU A 102 2.15 -4.30 -14.47
CA LEU A 102 1.15 -4.77 -13.51
C LEU A 102 0.70 -6.22 -13.78
N ALA A 103 0.43 -6.55 -15.05
CA ALA A 103 -0.09 -7.86 -15.45
C ALA A 103 0.91 -9.02 -15.23
N GLN A 104 2.23 -8.76 -15.32
CA GLN A 104 3.26 -9.79 -15.13
C GLN A 104 3.45 -10.21 -13.66
N ASN A 105 3.23 -9.30 -12.70
CA ASN A 105 3.44 -9.59 -11.28
C ASN A 105 2.22 -10.24 -10.59
N TYR A 106 1.00 -9.95 -11.07
CA TYR A 106 -0.23 -10.45 -10.47
C TYR A 106 -0.39 -11.98 -10.57
N THR A 107 0.13 -12.60 -11.63
CA THR A 107 0.03 -14.05 -11.88
C THR A 107 0.82 -14.92 -10.90
N SER A 108 1.74 -14.34 -10.11
CA SER A 108 2.61 -15.08 -9.19
C SER A 108 2.13 -15.15 -7.73
N ALA A 109 1.11 -14.36 -7.36
CA ALA A 109 0.68 -14.23 -5.97
C ALA A 109 -0.74 -14.76 -5.67
N LEU A 110 -1.51 -15.15 -6.68
CA LEU A 110 -2.91 -15.56 -6.50
C LEU A 110 -3.08 -17.08 -6.33
N PHE A 111 -2.37 -17.69 -5.36
CA PHE A 111 -2.62 -19.08 -4.98
C PHE A 111 -3.71 -19.19 -3.91
N SER A 112 -4.84 -19.77 -4.33
CA SER A 112 -5.60 -20.82 -3.61
C SER A 112 -6.26 -20.55 -2.25
N GLY A 113 -7.04 -19.48 -2.09
CA GLY A 113 -7.93 -19.36 -0.92
C GLY A 113 -8.93 -18.19 -0.89
N GLN A 114 -9.14 -17.51 -2.02
CA GLN A 114 -9.71 -16.16 -2.04
C GLN A 114 -11.19 -16.07 -1.65
N ASN A 115 -11.98 -17.12 -1.89
CA ASN A 115 -13.44 -17.03 -1.72
C ASN A 115 -13.92 -17.19 -0.27
N THR A 116 -13.21 -17.96 0.57
CA THR A 116 -13.59 -18.18 1.97
C THR A 116 -13.14 -17.03 2.87
N LEU A 117 -11.93 -16.51 2.63
CA LEU A 117 -11.37 -15.41 3.43
C LEU A 117 -12.15 -14.10 3.26
N HIS A 118 -12.61 -13.79 2.04
CA HIS A 118 -13.38 -12.58 1.77
C HIS A 118 -14.72 -12.56 2.52
N GLN A 119 -15.41 -13.70 2.57
CA GLN A 119 -16.71 -13.81 3.23
C GLN A 119 -16.59 -13.67 4.75
N GLU A 120 -15.56 -14.27 5.35
CA GLU A 120 -15.28 -14.10 6.78
C GLU A 120 -14.87 -12.66 7.12
N THR A 121 -14.06 -12.02 6.27
CA THR A 121 -13.63 -10.62 6.49
C THR A 121 -14.82 -9.66 6.43
N HIS A 122 -15.76 -9.85 5.50
CA HIS A 122 -17.00 -9.07 5.45
C HIS A 122 -17.91 -9.30 6.65
N LEU A 123 -17.97 -10.52 7.18
CA LEU A 123 -18.76 -10.85 8.36
C LEU A 123 -18.17 -10.19 9.62
N LEU A 124 -16.86 -10.30 9.82
CA LEU A 124 -16.11 -9.74 10.95
C LEU A 124 -16.12 -8.20 10.95
N ALA A 125 -16.02 -7.59 9.77
CA ALA A 125 -16.07 -6.13 9.62
C ALA A 125 -17.50 -5.56 9.68
N SER A 126 -18.53 -6.42 9.72
CA SER A 126 -19.91 -5.94 9.82
C SER A 126 -20.23 -5.46 11.23
N CYS A 127 -21.01 -4.37 11.35
CA CYS A 127 -21.52 -3.88 12.65
C CYS A 127 -22.51 -4.85 13.33
N ARG A 128 -22.73 -6.04 12.75
CA ARG A 128 -23.59 -7.08 13.31
C ARG A 128 -22.80 -8.25 13.89
N TYR A 129 -21.48 -8.26 13.76
CA TYR A 129 -20.62 -9.36 14.22
C TYR A 129 -20.79 -9.65 15.72
N GLU A 130 -21.04 -8.63 16.53
CA GLU A 130 -21.22 -8.75 17.98
C GLU A 130 -22.58 -9.34 18.37
N ILE A 131 -23.56 -9.35 17.45
CA ILE A 131 -24.93 -9.80 17.74
C ILE A 131 -24.95 -11.33 17.77
N GLY A 132 -25.10 -11.89 18.97
CA GLY A 132 -25.20 -13.34 19.18
C GLY A 132 -23.86 -14.08 19.23
N THR A 133 -22.74 -13.35 19.20
CA THR A 133 -21.42 -13.91 19.48
C THR A 133 -21.04 -13.65 20.95
N LYS A 134 -20.06 -14.40 21.47
CA LYS A 134 -19.48 -14.16 22.80
C LYS A 134 -18.43 -13.05 22.80
N TRP A 135 -18.35 -12.29 21.71
CA TRP A 135 -17.36 -11.24 21.57
C TRP A 135 -17.63 -10.12 22.59
N GLY A 136 -16.65 -9.84 23.45
CA GLY A 136 -16.77 -8.82 24.51
C GLY A 136 -17.55 -9.24 25.77
N GLN A 137 -17.80 -10.54 25.98
CA GLN A 137 -18.39 -11.06 27.22
C GLN A 137 -17.31 -11.76 28.06
N ASP A 138 -17.10 -11.29 29.29
CA ASP A 138 -16.31 -11.98 30.35
C ASP A 138 -17.16 -13.00 31.12
#